data_AF-A0A423WYP8-F1
#
_entry.id   AF-A0A423WYP8-F1
#
_cell.length_a   1.000
_cell.length_b   1.000
_cell.length_c   1.000
_cell.angle_alpha   90.00
_cell.angle_beta   90.00
_cell.angle_gamma   90.00
#
_symmetry.space_group_name_H-M   'P 1'
#
loop_
_entity.id
_entity.type
_entity.pdbx_description
1 polymer ?
#
loop_
_entity_poly.entity_id
_entity_poly.type
_entity_poly.pdbx_seq_one_letter_code
_entity_poly.pdbx_strand_id
1 'polypeptide(L)'
;MPRGVKRRRETDCNGNGCAAASPPTASFRAPVAEPAPPQAATASVTPELTLNEMVNGLHPKVLKDTVVFLASSDPRVADAISVAYQLQPRHVPISQHTPREQTQRPTRPAIPLSQMQPVINFDRYSKSAWHALNDSEILGLGGSRQYDLSGEVYDCIRGCIMAIDEKTRADSPLGTKQSAIETLRKIAKTINLGEDTIGYEVRKELQDDSDIADVINRVLESMTPEERVRTGDKTDAKGSLADKVEWVRNKAEGYCLEG
;
A
#
# COMPACT_ATOMS: atom_id res chain seq x y z
N MET A 1 37.78 9.38 40.86
CA MET A 1 36.42 9.37 40.28
C MET A 1 36.43 8.47 39.04
N PRO A 2 36.06 7.19 39.13
CA PRO A 2 36.12 6.29 37.98
C PRO A 2 34.89 6.48 37.08
N ARG A 3 35.13 6.46 35.76
CA ARG A 3 34.15 6.67 34.70
C ARG A 3 33.19 5.48 34.62
N GLY A 4 31.90 5.76 34.66
CA GLY A 4 30.83 4.78 34.54
C GLY A 4 30.81 4.13 33.17
N VAL A 5 30.86 2.79 33.17
CA VAL A 5 30.65 1.92 32.02
C VAL A 5 29.18 2.02 31.60
N LYS A 6 28.93 2.56 30.40
CA LYS A 6 27.58 2.57 29.79
C LYS A 6 27.25 1.16 29.31
N ARG A 7 26.15 0.62 29.83
CA ARG A 7 25.55 -0.66 29.42
C ARG A 7 25.11 -0.58 27.96
N ARG A 8 25.66 -1.46 27.11
CA ARG A 8 25.06 -1.85 25.81
C ARG A 8 23.63 -2.32 26.07
N ARG A 9 22.66 -1.78 25.33
CA ARG A 9 21.35 -2.41 25.18
C ARG A 9 21.47 -3.38 24.01
N GLU A 10 21.42 -4.67 24.32
CA GLU A 10 21.20 -5.73 23.34
C GLU A 10 19.80 -5.53 22.74
N THR A 11 19.74 -5.23 21.46
CA THR A 11 18.56 -5.45 20.63
C THR A 11 18.74 -6.81 19.97
N ASP A 12 18.04 -7.81 20.51
CA ASP A 12 18.00 -9.16 19.98
C ASP A 12 17.25 -9.18 18.63
N CYS A 13 18.01 -9.17 17.52
CA CYS A 13 17.54 -9.59 16.20
C CYS A 13 18.21 -10.94 15.91
N ASN A 14 17.45 -12.03 16.05
CA ASN A 14 17.92 -13.40 15.92
C ASN A 14 17.24 -14.04 14.68
N GLY A 15 17.98 -14.45 13.65
CA GLY A 15 17.37 -15.05 12.45
C GLY A 15 18.28 -15.42 11.28
N ASN A 16 19.05 -16.50 11.45
CA ASN A 16 19.69 -17.38 10.45
C ASN A 16 19.44 -17.22 8.93
N GLY A 17 20.54 -17.24 8.16
CA GLY A 17 20.75 -18.29 7.12
C GLY A 17 20.80 -17.84 5.66
N CYS A 18 21.97 -17.40 5.16
CA CYS A 18 22.22 -17.16 3.73
C CYS A 18 22.85 -18.38 3.04
N ALA A 19 22.22 -18.86 1.96
CA ALA A 19 22.80 -19.81 1.00
C ALA A 19 23.13 -19.09 -0.31
N ALA A 20 24.29 -19.41 -0.88
CA ALA A 20 24.94 -18.73 -1.99
C ALA A 20 24.25 -18.94 -3.35
N ALA A 21 24.18 -17.86 -4.14
CA ALA A 21 23.72 -17.86 -5.53
C ALA A 21 24.87 -18.18 -6.52
N SER A 22 24.53 -18.93 -7.58
CA SER A 22 25.39 -19.18 -8.75
C SER A 22 25.01 -18.25 -9.92
N PRO A 23 25.94 -17.93 -10.84
CA PRO A 23 25.71 -16.95 -11.91
C PRO A 23 25.03 -17.53 -13.17
N PRO A 24 24.44 -16.70 -14.05
CA PRO A 24 23.70 -17.14 -15.22
C PRO A 24 24.58 -17.34 -16.48
N THR A 25 24.20 -18.35 -17.25
CA THR A 25 24.80 -18.76 -18.53
C THR A 25 24.36 -17.83 -19.68
N ALA A 26 25.32 -17.41 -20.50
CA ALA A 26 25.11 -16.55 -21.66
C ALA A 26 24.25 -17.20 -22.77
N SER A 27 23.28 -16.44 -23.28
CA SER A 27 22.39 -16.83 -24.38
C SER A 27 22.96 -16.40 -25.74
N PHE A 28 23.10 -17.35 -26.67
CA PHE A 28 23.55 -17.15 -28.04
C PHE A 28 22.46 -16.51 -28.91
N ARG A 29 22.80 -15.40 -29.59
CA ARG A 29 22.00 -14.77 -30.64
C ARG A 29 22.02 -15.60 -31.92
N ALA A 30 20.84 -15.95 -32.43
CA ALA A 30 20.64 -16.49 -33.78
C ALA A 30 20.53 -15.36 -34.83
N PRO A 31 20.86 -15.62 -36.11
CA PRO A 31 20.88 -14.61 -37.16
C PRO A 31 19.48 -14.23 -37.66
N VAL A 32 19.34 -12.94 -37.95
CA VAL A 32 18.15 -12.28 -38.48
C VAL A 32 17.89 -12.72 -39.92
N ALA A 33 16.69 -13.26 -40.17
CA ALA A 33 16.21 -13.58 -41.50
C ALA A 33 15.66 -12.33 -42.21
N GLU A 34 16.00 -12.22 -43.49
CA GLU A 34 15.64 -11.16 -44.44
C GLU A 34 14.13 -11.17 -44.77
N PRO A 35 13.44 -10.00 -44.78
CA PRO A 35 12.01 -9.97 -45.06
C PRO A 35 11.70 -9.99 -46.56
N ALA A 36 10.72 -10.83 -46.92
CA ALA A 36 10.17 -10.96 -48.26
C ALA A 36 9.39 -9.69 -48.71
N PRO A 37 9.27 -9.44 -50.03
CA PRO A 37 8.67 -8.24 -50.59
C PRO A 37 7.15 -8.12 -50.31
N PRO A 38 6.62 -6.88 -50.23
CA PRO A 38 5.25 -6.60 -49.81
C PRO A 38 4.22 -7.06 -50.84
N GLN A 39 3.33 -7.96 -50.42
CA GLN A 39 2.12 -8.29 -51.16
C GLN A 39 1.11 -7.15 -51.04
N ALA A 40 0.48 -6.79 -52.16
CA ALA A 40 -0.50 -5.73 -52.27
C ALA A 40 -1.68 -5.97 -51.33
N ALA A 41 -1.82 -5.12 -50.33
CA ALA A 41 -2.92 -5.14 -49.37
C ALA A 41 -4.23 -4.73 -50.06
N THR A 42 -5.19 -5.64 -50.07
CA THR A 42 -6.59 -5.32 -50.31
C THR A 42 -7.09 -4.45 -49.15
N ALA A 43 -7.65 -3.28 -49.48
CA ALA A 43 -8.18 -2.36 -48.49
C ALA A 43 -9.37 -2.99 -47.76
N SER A 44 -9.10 -3.59 -46.59
CA SER A 44 -10.15 -4.00 -45.66
C SER A 44 -10.74 -2.74 -45.04
N VAL A 45 -11.99 -2.44 -45.38
CA VAL A 45 -12.80 -1.42 -44.72
C VAL A 45 -13.04 -1.88 -43.28
N THR A 46 -12.18 -1.44 -42.36
CA THR A 46 -12.42 -1.59 -40.92
C THR A 46 -13.63 -0.73 -40.56
N PRO A 47 -14.65 -1.28 -39.89
CA PRO A 47 -15.75 -0.48 -39.40
C PRO A 47 -15.20 0.58 -38.43
N GLU A 48 -15.50 1.84 -38.73
CA GLU A 48 -15.08 2.97 -37.90
C GLU A 48 -15.86 2.88 -36.58
N LEU A 49 -15.15 2.57 -35.48
CA LEU A 49 -15.75 2.48 -34.16
C LEU A 49 -16.26 3.87 -33.75
N THR A 50 -17.49 3.92 -33.24
CA THR A 50 -18.04 5.17 -32.73
C THR A 50 -17.34 5.56 -31.43
N LEU A 51 -17.29 6.86 -31.12
CA LEU A 51 -16.70 7.35 -29.87
C LEU A 51 -17.32 6.69 -28.63
N ASN A 52 -18.63 6.43 -28.65
CA ASN A 52 -19.31 5.74 -27.56
C ASN A 52 -18.81 4.30 -27.36
N GLU A 53 -18.58 3.56 -28.44
CA GLU A 53 -18.04 2.20 -28.37
C GLU A 53 -16.60 2.21 -27.84
N MET A 54 -15.79 3.18 -28.28
CA MET A 54 -14.45 3.37 -27.76
C MET A 54 -14.46 3.66 -26.25
N VAL A 55 -15.31 4.58 -25.79
CA VAL A 55 -15.44 4.96 -24.37
C VAL A 55 -15.96 3.79 -23.54
N ASN A 56 -16.96 3.05 -24.02
CA ASN A 56 -17.52 1.89 -23.33
C ASN A 56 -16.55 0.70 -23.26
N GLY A 57 -15.60 0.62 -24.19
CA GLY A 57 -14.54 -0.39 -24.19
C GLY A 57 -13.36 -0.07 -23.26
N LEU A 58 -13.26 1.15 -22.72
CA LEU A 58 -12.17 1.52 -21.83
C LEU A 58 -12.34 0.90 -20.43
N HIS A 59 -11.22 0.45 -19.85
CA HIS A 59 -11.19 0.01 -18.46
C HIS A 59 -11.59 1.18 -17.53
N PRO A 60 -12.41 0.97 -16.48
CA PRO A 60 -12.93 2.04 -15.63
C PRO A 60 -11.85 2.95 -15.03
N LYS A 61 -10.69 2.38 -14.66
CA LYS A 61 -9.53 3.15 -14.18
C LYS A 61 -8.99 4.10 -15.25
N VAL A 62 -8.76 3.61 -16.47
CA VAL A 62 -8.21 4.40 -17.58
C VAL A 62 -9.18 5.52 -17.97
N LEU A 63 -10.48 5.23 -17.99
CA LEU A 63 -11.52 6.22 -18.24
C LEU A 63 -11.49 7.32 -17.16
N LYS A 64 -11.45 6.94 -15.88
CA LYS A 64 -11.37 7.90 -14.77
C LYS A 64 -10.13 8.78 -14.86
N ASP A 65 -8.95 8.20 -15.08
CA ASP A 65 -7.69 8.93 -15.15
C ASP A 65 -7.67 9.90 -16.34
N THR A 66 -8.20 9.47 -17.50
CA THR A 66 -8.32 10.32 -18.70
C THR A 66 -9.25 11.50 -18.45
N VAL A 67 -10.40 11.28 -17.78
CA VAL A 67 -11.35 12.35 -17.44
C VAL A 67 -10.73 13.36 -16.48
N VAL A 68 -9.98 12.91 -15.47
CA VAL A 68 -9.28 13.80 -14.52
C VAL A 68 -8.19 14.61 -15.23
N PHE A 69 -7.41 13.97 -16.10
CA PHE A 69 -6.39 14.64 -16.89
C PHE A 69 -6.98 15.75 -17.78
N LEU A 70 -8.07 15.47 -18.50
CA LEU A 70 -8.75 16.44 -19.35
C LEU A 70 -9.36 17.60 -18.54
N ALA A 71 -9.97 17.32 -17.39
CA ALA A 71 -10.52 18.34 -16.50
C ALA A 71 -9.43 19.28 -15.94
N SER A 72 -8.21 18.78 -15.76
CA SER A 72 -7.07 19.57 -15.28
C SER A 72 -6.49 20.47 -16.37
N SER A 73 -6.73 20.13 -17.64
CA SER A 73 -6.18 20.81 -18.81
C SER A 73 -7.15 21.83 -19.43
N ASP A 74 -8.47 21.64 -19.30
CA ASP A 74 -9.50 22.55 -19.81
C ASP A 74 -10.60 22.82 -18.75
N PRO A 75 -10.74 24.06 -18.25
CA PRO A 75 -11.76 24.43 -17.26
C PRO A 75 -13.20 24.11 -17.70
N ARG A 76 -13.49 24.17 -19.01
CA ARG A 76 -14.84 23.88 -19.54
C ARG A 76 -15.20 22.41 -19.37
N VAL A 77 -14.21 21.53 -19.45
CA VAL A 77 -14.41 20.08 -19.20
C VAL A 77 -14.69 19.85 -17.73
N ALA A 78 -13.97 20.54 -16.83
CA ALA A 78 -14.24 20.46 -15.39
C ALA A 78 -15.67 20.94 -15.05
N ASP A 79 -16.10 22.06 -15.62
CA ASP A 79 -17.47 22.58 -15.44
C ASP A 79 -18.53 21.60 -15.97
N ALA A 80 -18.31 21.04 -17.16
CA ALA A 80 -19.21 20.05 -17.75
C ALA A 80 -19.34 18.78 -16.88
N ILE A 81 -18.23 18.29 -16.31
CA ILE A 81 -18.23 17.14 -15.38
C ILE A 81 -19.01 17.49 -14.11
N SER A 82 -18.81 18.68 -13.54
CA SER A 82 -19.52 19.15 -12.35
C SER A 82 -21.03 19.19 -12.59
N VAL A 83 -21.46 19.74 -13.73
CA VAL A 83 -22.88 19.77 -14.13
C VAL A 83 -23.42 18.35 -14.32
N ALA A 84 -22.69 17.48 -15.03
CA ALA A 84 -23.10 16.10 -15.25
C ALA A 84 -23.25 15.33 -13.92
N TYR A 85 -22.32 15.52 -12.97
CA TYR A 85 -22.38 14.92 -11.64
C TYR A 85 -23.58 15.40 -10.82
N GLN A 86 -23.93 16.69 -10.92
CA GLN A 86 -25.13 17.23 -10.26
C GLN A 86 -26.44 16.73 -10.87
N LEU A 87 -26.45 16.47 -12.19
CA LEU A 87 -27.60 15.94 -12.91
C LEU A 87 -27.78 14.43 -12.75
N GLN A 88 -26.77 13.70 -12.25
CA GLN A 88 -26.96 12.29 -11.94
C GLN A 88 -28.09 12.16 -10.92
N PRO A 89 -29.05 11.25 -11.13
CA PRO A 89 -30.01 10.90 -10.10
C PRO A 89 -29.19 10.48 -8.90
N ARG A 90 -29.17 11.31 -7.85
CA ARG A 90 -28.69 10.85 -6.56
C ARG A 90 -29.57 9.64 -6.28
N HIS A 91 -28.98 8.45 -6.29
CA HIS A 91 -29.54 7.32 -5.57
C HIS A 91 -29.51 7.73 -4.10
N VAL A 92 -30.45 8.60 -3.73
CA VAL A 92 -30.99 8.61 -2.39
C VAL A 92 -31.55 7.20 -2.29
N PRO A 93 -31.05 6.32 -1.40
CA PRO A 93 -31.78 5.12 -1.10
C PRO A 93 -33.16 5.61 -0.67
N ILE A 94 -34.14 5.45 -1.56
CA ILE A 94 -35.53 5.72 -1.26
C ILE A 94 -35.84 4.66 -0.21
N SER A 95 -35.79 5.07 1.05
CA SER A 95 -36.49 4.40 2.13
C SER A 95 -37.96 4.45 1.75
N GLN A 96 -38.39 3.47 0.95
CA GLN A 96 -39.78 3.11 0.81
C GLN A 96 -40.21 2.59 2.18
N HIS A 97 -40.58 3.50 3.07
CA HIS A 97 -41.40 3.20 4.23
C HIS A 97 -42.79 2.86 3.72
N THR A 98 -42.98 1.62 3.28
CA THR A 98 -44.27 0.96 3.32
C THR A 98 -44.60 0.67 4.79
N PRO A 99 -45.79 1.06 5.30
CA PRO A 99 -46.26 0.58 6.59
C PRO A 99 -46.82 -0.84 6.39
N ARG A 100 -45.93 -1.83 6.32
CA ARG A 100 -46.34 -3.23 6.41
C ARG A 100 -45.18 -4.10 6.90
N GLU A 101 -45.46 -4.76 8.03
CA GLU A 101 -44.68 -5.80 8.70
C GLU A 101 -43.26 -5.40 9.13
N GLN A 102 -43.14 -5.14 10.43
CA GLN A 102 -41.90 -5.28 11.17
C GLN A 102 -41.41 -6.73 11.08
N THR A 103 -40.81 -7.10 9.96
CA THR A 103 -39.86 -8.21 9.94
C THR A 103 -38.72 -7.75 10.82
N GLN A 104 -38.64 -8.34 12.00
CA GLN A 104 -37.57 -8.19 12.97
C GLN A 104 -36.25 -8.08 12.21
N ARG A 105 -35.59 -6.91 12.26
CA ARG A 105 -34.15 -6.84 11.95
C ARG A 105 -33.54 -8.01 12.70
N PRO A 106 -32.84 -8.95 12.05
CA PRO A 106 -32.14 -9.98 12.77
C PRO A 106 -31.19 -9.25 13.70
N THR A 107 -31.58 -9.18 14.97
CA THR A 107 -30.77 -8.65 16.05
C THR A 107 -29.52 -9.50 15.98
N ARG A 108 -28.43 -8.92 15.47
CA ARG A 108 -27.12 -9.58 15.44
C ARG A 108 -26.94 -10.15 16.83
N PRO A 109 -26.86 -11.49 17.00
CA PRO A 109 -26.82 -12.09 18.31
C PRO A 109 -25.68 -11.42 19.06
N ALA A 110 -25.99 -10.92 20.26
CA ALA A 110 -24.99 -10.28 21.09
C ALA A 110 -23.86 -11.28 21.31
N ILE A 111 -22.69 -10.98 20.74
CA ILE A 111 -21.50 -11.82 20.93
C ILE A 111 -21.18 -11.73 22.42
N PRO A 112 -21.15 -12.86 23.15
CA PRO A 112 -20.76 -12.87 24.55
C PRO A 112 -19.40 -12.17 24.73
N LEU A 113 -19.24 -11.38 25.80
CA LEU A 113 -17.97 -10.70 26.09
C LEU A 113 -16.78 -11.67 26.15
N SER A 114 -17.02 -12.94 26.50
CA SER A 114 -16.01 -14.01 26.49
C SER A 114 -15.52 -14.41 25.09
N GLN A 115 -16.22 -14.01 24.02
CA GLN A 115 -15.84 -14.23 22.63
C GLN A 115 -15.28 -12.96 21.96
N MET A 116 -15.27 -11.82 22.67
CA MET A 116 -14.63 -10.60 22.16
C MET A 116 -13.13 -10.69 22.35
N GLN A 117 -12.39 -10.90 21.25
CA GLN A 117 -10.94 -10.80 21.30
C GLN A 117 -10.52 -9.35 21.65
N PRO A 118 -9.48 -9.17 22.50
CA PRO A 118 -8.98 -7.84 22.82
C PRO A 118 -8.39 -7.17 21.58
N VAL A 119 -8.57 -5.85 21.48
CA VAL A 119 -7.96 -5.05 20.42
C VAL A 119 -6.45 -4.95 20.68
N ILE A 120 -5.64 -5.35 19.70
CA ILE A 120 -4.18 -5.24 19.78
C ILE A 120 -3.74 -3.91 19.20
N ASN A 121 -2.91 -3.17 19.94
CA ASN A 121 -2.27 -1.95 19.48
C ASN A 121 -0.83 -2.24 19.02
N PHE A 122 -0.51 -1.84 17.79
CA PHE A 122 0.76 -2.09 17.12
C PHE A 122 1.73 -0.90 17.12
N ASP A 123 1.38 0.25 17.73
CA ASP A 123 2.15 1.50 17.67
C ASP A 123 3.64 1.34 18.07
N ARG A 124 3.94 0.40 18.98
CA ARG A 124 5.32 0.05 19.35
C ARG A 124 6.20 -0.33 18.16
N TYR A 125 5.64 -1.01 17.15
CA TYR A 125 6.39 -1.45 15.97
C TYR A 125 6.77 -0.27 15.08
N SER A 126 5.89 0.73 14.94
CA SER A 126 6.26 1.97 14.23
C SER A 126 7.37 2.76 14.94
N LYS A 127 7.39 2.74 16.28
CA LYS A 127 8.47 3.34 17.07
C LYS A 127 9.76 2.55 16.92
N SER A 128 9.72 1.21 16.98
CA SER A 128 10.89 0.36 16.77
C SER A 128 11.51 0.58 15.40
N ALA A 129 10.72 0.55 14.32
CA ALA A 129 11.19 0.85 12.97
C ALA A 129 11.80 2.25 12.87
N TRP A 130 11.17 3.25 13.49
CA TRP A 130 11.71 4.60 13.53
C TRP A 130 13.05 4.67 14.27
N HIS A 131 13.16 4.04 15.43
CA HIS A 131 14.40 4.01 16.21
C HIS A 131 15.53 3.28 15.47
N ALA A 132 15.24 2.18 14.79
CA ALA A 132 16.23 1.45 14.00
C ALA A 132 16.79 2.32 12.86
N LEU A 133 15.92 3.07 12.17
CA LEU A 133 16.34 3.94 11.07
C LEU A 133 16.99 5.26 11.54
N ASN A 134 16.66 5.73 12.75
CA ASN A 134 17.10 7.02 13.29
C ASN A 134 18.05 6.88 14.49
N ASP A 135 18.79 5.77 14.57
CA ASP A 135 19.76 5.60 15.64
C ASP A 135 20.93 6.58 15.47
N SER A 136 21.06 7.51 16.42
CA SER A 136 22.11 8.54 16.39
C SER A 136 23.53 7.96 16.40
N GLU A 137 23.75 6.79 16.99
CA GLU A 137 25.07 6.15 17.00
C GLU A 137 25.43 5.67 15.60
N ILE A 138 24.44 5.16 14.85
CA ILE A 138 24.62 4.67 13.49
C ILE A 138 24.69 5.84 12.49
N LEU A 139 23.80 6.82 12.61
CA LEU A 139 23.79 8.01 11.75
C LEU A 139 25.07 8.86 11.90
N GLY A 140 25.73 8.80 13.05
CA GLY A 140 27.02 9.44 13.28
C GLY A 140 28.20 8.74 12.61
N LEU A 141 28.01 7.56 12.02
CA LEU A 141 29.06 6.82 11.31
C LEU A 141 29.19 7.29 9.87
N GLY A 142 30.36 7.05 9.27
CA GLY A 142 30.55 7.26 7.83
C GLY A 142 29.74 6.27 6.99
N GLY A 143 29.39 6.68 5.76
CA GLY A 143 28.50 5.93 4.87
C GLY A 143 28.86 4.45 4.67
N SER A 144 30.15 4.10 4.59
CA SER A 144 30.57 2.68 4.49
C SER A 144 30.15 1.84 5.70
N ARG A 145 30.21 2.39 6.92
CA ARG A 145 29.75 1.66 8.11
C ARG A 145 28.24 1.65 8.23
N GLN A 146 27.58 2.72 7.76
CA GLN A 146 26.13 2.74 7.66
C GLN A 146 25.62 1.64 6.71
N TYR A 147 26.30 1.44 5.58
CA TYR A 147 26.04 0.34 4.65
C TYR A 147 26.22 -1.02 5.33
N ASP A 148 27.32 -1.25 6.05
CA ASP A 148 27.54 -2.53 6.74
C ASP A 148 26.43 -2.86 7.77
N LEU A 149 25.79 -1.84 8.34
CA LEU A 149 24.73 -1.96 9.34
C LEU A 149 23.32 -1.89 8.75
N SER A 150 23.15 -1.55 7.47
CA SER A 150 21.81 -1.36 6.89
C SER A 150 21.00 -2.65 6.83
N GLY A 151 21.67 -3.81 6.69
CA GLY A 151 21.02 -5.12 6.75
C GLY A 151 20.37 -5.39 8.11
N GLU A 152 21.04 -5.07 9.21
CA GLU A 152 20.48 -5.23 10.56
C GLU A 152 19.26 -4.32 10.77
N VAL A 153 19.31 -3.09 10.24
CA VAL A 153 18.19 -2.15 10.29
C VAL A 153 17.01 -2.66 9.44
N TYR A 154 17.27 -3.18 8.25
CA TYR A 154 16.26 -3.81 7.39
C TYR A 154 15.60 -4.98 8.11
N ASP A 155 16.36 -5.92 8.67
CA ASP A 155 15.84 -7.09 9.39
C ASP A 155 14.97 -6.69 10.58
N CYS A 156 15.35 -5.64 11.31
CA CYS A 156 14.56 -5.11 12.40
C CYS A 156 13.19 -4.59 11.93
N ILE A 157 13.18 -3.85 10.82
CA ILE A 157 11.95 -3.31 10.21
C ILE A 157 11.08 -4.43 9.67
N ARG A 158 11.67 -5.39 8.96
CA ARG A 158 10.97 -6.57 8.44
C ARG A 158 10.36 -7.40 9.56
N GLY A 159 11.09 -7.63 10.64
CA GLY A 159 10.58 -8.29 11.84
C GLY A 159 9.38 -7.58 12.45
N CYS A 160 9.34 -6.25 12.40
CA CYS A 160 8.16 -5.48 12.82
C CYS A 160 6.95 -5.74 11.91
N ILE A 161 7.14 -5.79 10.59
CA ILE A 161 6.09 -6.03 9.60
C ILE A 161 5.52 -7.44 9.76
N MET A 162 6.38 -8.47 9.80
CA MET A 162 5.99 -9.87 9.99
C MET A 162 5.23 -10.08 11.31
N ALA A 163 5.67 -9.43 12.39
CA ALA A 163 4.98 -9.54 13.68
C ALA A 163 3.60 -8.87 13.70
N ILE A 164 3.36 -7.86 12.84
CA ILE A 164 2.02 -7.28 12.65
C ILE A 164 1.14 -8.25 11.86
N ASP A 165 1.66 -8.83 10.78
CA ASP A 165 0.95 -9.79 9.92
C ASP A 165 0.48 -11.01 10.73
N GLU A 166 1.41 -11.66 11.45
CA GLU A 166 1.12 -12.84 12.27
C GLU A 166 0.00 -12.58 13.29
N LYS A 167 -0.04 -11.36 13.85
CA LYS A 167 -1.00 -10.96 14.89
C LYS A 167 -2.29 -10.38 14.33
N THR A 168 -2.38 -10.16 13.02
CA THR A 168 -3.57 -9.60 12.36
C THR A 168 -4.28 -10.67 11.54
N ARG A 169 -4.81 -11.67 12.24
CA ARG A 169 -5.59 -12.76 11.63
C ARG A 169 -6.91 -12.27 11.04
N ALA A 170 -7.49 -13.04 10.12
CA ALA A 170 -8.74 -12.67 9.45
C ALA A 170 -9.93 -12.47 10.40
N ASP A 171 -9.97 -13.19 11.52
CA ASP A 171 -10.98 -13.09 12.58
C ASP A 171 -10.68 -12.01 13.63
N SER A 172 -9.59 -11.24 13.46
CA SER A 172 -9.22 -10.19 14.40
C SER A 172 -10.30 -9.10 14.50
N PRO A 173 -10.49 -8.49 15.69
CA PRO A 173 -11.37 -7.34 15.84
C PRO A 173 -11.01 -6.22 14.85
N LEU A 174 -12.00 -5.48 14.37
CA LEU A 174 -11.73 -4.37 13.45
C LEU A 174 -10.72 -3.36 14.02
N GLY A 175 -10.77 -3.09 15.33
CA GLY A 175 -9.80 -2.20 15.97
C GLY A 175 -8.36 -2.66 15.80
N THR A 176 -8.10 -3.97 15.85
CA THR A 176 -6.78 -4.57 15.61
C THR A 176 -6.36 -4.36 14.17
N LYS A 177 -7.24 -4.67 13.21
CA LYS A 177 -6.97 -4.49 11.77
C LYS A 177 -6.70 -3.01 11.42
N GLN A 178 -7.45 -2.08 12.01
CA GLN A 178 -7.21 -0.64 11.88
C GLN A 178 -5.86 -0.23 12.47
N SER A 179 -5.51 -0.75 13.66
CA SER A 179 -4.20 -0.48 14.26
C SER A 179 -3.06 -1.03 13.40
N ALA A 180 -3.25 -2.17 12.74
CA ALA A 180 -2.26 -2.77 11.86
C ALA A 180 -1.99 -1.87 10.65
N ILE A 181 -3.04 -1.50 9.88
CA ILE A 181 -2.91 -0.65 8.70
C ILE A 181 -2.27 0.70 9.04
N GLU A 182 -2.72 1.36 10.12
CA GLU A 182 -2.13 2.65 10.55
C GLU A 182 -0.64 2.49 10.92
N THR A 183 -0.26 1.38 11.56
CA THR A 183 1.13 1.13 11.95
C THR A 183 2.01 0.81 10.74
N LEU A 184 1.56 -0.06 9.83
CA LEU A 184 2.26 -0.39 8.59
C LEU A 184 2.49 0.86 7.74
N ARG A 185 1.45 1.69 7.60
CA ARG A 185 1.54 2.99 6.94
C ARG A 185 2.58 3.90 7.59
N LYS A 186 2.66 3.94 8.93
CA LYS A 186 3.68 4.72 9.65
C LYS A 186 5.09 4.19 9.40
N ILE A 187 5.28 2.87 9.39
CA ILE A 187 6.56 2.22 9.08
C ILE A 187 7.01 2.60 7.66
N ALA A 188 6.13 2.41 6.66
CA ALA A 188 6.38 2.80 5.28
C ALA A 188 6.73 4.29 5.13
N LYS A 189 6.01 5.16 5.86
CA LYS A 189 6.34 6.59 5.91
C LYS A 189 7.75 6.84 6.45
N THR A 190 8.18 6.14 7.50
CA THR A 190 9.53 6.28 8.05
C THR A 190 10.59 5.88 7.02
N ILE A 191 10.40 4.75 6.34
CA ILE A 191 11.28 4.28 5.26
C ILE A 191 11.40 5.31 4.13
N ASN A 192 10.26 5.86 3.68
CA ASN A 192 10.22 6.88 2.61
C ASN A 192 10.90 8.20 2.97
N LEU A 193 11.07 8.50 4.27
CA LEU A 193 11.67 9.73 4.76
C LEU A 193 13.14 9.57 5.18
N GLY A 194 13.73 8.37 5.11
CA GLY A 194 15.14 8.18 5.48
C GLY A 194 16.10 8.70 4.41
N GLU A 195 16.81 9.80 4.65
CA GLU A 195 17.64 10.42 3.60
C GLU A 195 19.10 9.92 3.58
N ASP A 196 19.58 9.38 4.70
CA ASP A 196 20.97 8.93 4.86
C ASP A 196 21.27 7.61 4.11
N THR A 197 22.54 7.17 4.15
CA THR A 197 22.98 5.93 3.50
C THR A 197 22.14 4.72 3.94
N ILE A 198 21.81 4.61 5.23
CA ILE A 198 20.91 3.55 5.73
C ILE A 198 19.51 3.67 5.15
N GLY A 199 18.94 4.87 5.10
CA GLY A 199 17.61 5.07 4.54
C GLY A 199 17.56 4.66 3.06
N TYR A 200 18.62 4.97 2.31
CA TYR A 200 18.79 4.54 0.94
C TYR A 200 18.89 3.01 0.80
N GLU A 201 19.79 2.36 1.54
CA GLU A 201 19.98 0.91 1.43
C GLU A 201 18.74 0.14 1.91
N VAL A 202 18.09 0.56 3.01
CA VAL A 202 16.84 -0.07 3.47
C VAL A 202 15.73 0.03 2.43
N ARG A 203 15.60 1.19 1.77
CA ARG A 203 14.63 1.31 0.66
C ARG A 203 14.98 0.38 -0.49
N LYS A 204 16.25 0.30 -0.86
CA LYS A 204 16.71 -0.55 -1.95
C LYS A 204 16.44 -2.03 -1.66
N GLU A 205 16.72 -2.51 -0.45
CA GLU A 205 16.38 -3.88 -0.03
C GLU A 205 14.86 -4.13 -0.07
N LEU A 206 14.05 -3.10 0.16
CA LEU A 206 12.59 -3.19 0.07
C LEU A 206 12.02 -3.00 -1.35
N GLN A 207 12.83 -2.68 -2.37
CA GLN A 207 12.32 -2.50 -3.74
C GLN A 207 11.77 -3.81 -4.31
N ASP A 208 12.43 -4.92 -4.00
CA ASP A 208 12.02 -6.25 -4.41
C ASP A 208 11.06 -6.92 -3.40
N ASP A 209 10.67 -6.19 -2.34
CA ASP A 209 9.93 -6.72 -1.20
C ASP A 209 8.57 -6.02 -1.04
N SER A 210 7.51 -6.70 -1.45
CA SER A 210 6.12 -6.25 -1.33
C SER A 210 5.54 -6.45 0.08
N ASP A 211 6.34 -6.83 1.10
CA ASP A 211 5.89 -7.23 2.44
C ASP A 211 4.89 -6.22 3.06
N ILE A 212 5.12 -4.90 2.95
CA ILE A 212 4.19 -3.91 3.52
C ILE A 212 2.85 -3.89 2.77
N ALA A 213 2.90 -3.78 1.44
CA ALA A 213 1.72 -3.68 0.60
C ALA A 213 0.87 -4.97 0.71
N ASP A 214 1.53 -6.11 0.69
CA ASP A 214 0.90 -7.43 0.80
C ASP A 214 0.21 -7.61 2.14
N VAL A 215 0.85 -7.22 3.25
CA VAL A 215 0.20 -7.29 4.57
C VAL A 215 -1.00 -6.34 4.63
N ILE A 216 -0.89 -5.11 4.13
CA ILE A 216 -2.03 -4.19 4.08
C ILE A 216 -3.18 -4.79 3.25
N ASN A 217 -2.89 -5.37 2.08
CA ASN A 217 -3.87 -6.00 1.22
C ASN A 217 -4.54 -7.19 1.90
N ARG A 218 -3.78 -8.10 2.53
CA ARG A 218 -4.34 -9.21 3.31
C ARG A 218 -5.27 -8.74 4.42
N VAL A 219 -4.88 -7.69 5.15
CA VAL A 219 -5.70 -7.13 6.23
C VAL A 219 -6.99 -6.53 5.66
N LEU A 220 -6.93 -5.80 4.55
CA LEU A 220 -8.10 -5.24 3.87
C LEU A 220 -9.02 -6.33 3.31
N GLU A 221 -8.46 -7.38 2.71
CA GLU A 221 -9.21 -8.52 2.18
C GLU A 221 -10.03 -9.21 3.27
N SER A 222 -9.50 -9.27 4.49
CA SER A 222 -10.20 -9.82 5.66
C SER A 222 -11.33 -8.93 6.21
N MET A 223 -11.47 -7.69 5.75
CA MET A 223 -12.53 -6.77 6.16
C MET A 223 -13.74 -6.87 5.23
N THR A 224 -14.95 -6.65 5.78
CA THR A 224 -16.13 -6.44 4.93
C THR A 224 -16.03 -5.11 4.17
N PRO A 225 -16.77 -4.92 3.07
CA PRO A 225 -16.78 -3.65 2.34
C PRO A 225 -17.09 -2.43 3.24
N GLU A 226 -18.04 -2.57 4.16
CA GLU A 226 -18.42 -1.50 5.11
C GLU A 226 -17.31 -1.20 6.11
N GLU A 227 -16.58 -2.23 6.55
CA GLU A 227 -15.43 -2.07 7.42
C GLU A 227 -14.26 -1.37 6.72
N ARG A 228 -14.04 -1.66 5.43
CA ARG A 228 -13.04 -0.96 4.60
C ARG A 228 -13.38 0.52 4.46
N VAL A 229 -14.64 0.85 4.13
CA VAL A 229 -15.12 2.24 4.06
C VAL A 229 -14.92 2.94 5.39
N ARG A 230 -15.42 2.37 6.49
CA ARG A 230 -15.25 2.94 7.84
C ARG A 230 -13.79 3.13 8.24
N THR A 231 -12.91 2.24 7.79
CA THR A 231 -11.48 2.31 8.06
C THR A 231 -10.82 3.41 7.23
N GLY A 232 -11.14 3.50 5.94
CA GLY A 232 -10.65 4.55 5.04
C GLY A 232 -11.08 5.94 5.50
N ASP A 233 -12.35 6.11 5.85
CA ASP A 233 -12.97 7.38 6.28
C ASP A 233 -12.53 7.85 7.67
N LYS A 234 -11.74 7.04 8.39
CA LYS A 234 -11.25 7.39 9.73
C LYS A 234 -10.30 8.58 9.62
N THR A 235 -10.80 9.75 10.00
CA THR A 235 -10.07 11.03 9.91
C THR A 235 -9.43 11.42 11.24
N ASP A 236 -8.26 12.05 11.13
CA ASP A 236 -7.63 12.82 12.21
C ASP A 236 -7.16 14.18 11.68
N ALA A 237 -6.39 14.92 12.47
CA ALA A 237 -5.85 16.22 12.08
C ALA A 237 -4.96 16.20 10.81
N LYS A 238 -4.56 15.01 10.33
CA LYS A 238 -3.70 14.81 9.15
C LYS A 238 -4.46 14.23 7.95
N GLY A 239 -5.79 14.14 8.02
CA GLY A 239 -6.64 13.61 6.94
C GLY A 239 -7.18 12.21 7.22
N SER A 240 -7.81 11.60 6.21
CA SER A 240 -8.35 10.24 6.31
C SER A 240 -7.23 9.20 6.26
N LEU A 241 -7.51 7.97 6.73
CA LEU A 241 -6.53 6.89 6.61
C LEU A 241 -6.26 6.56 5.13
N ALA A 242 -7.27 6.65 4.28
CA ALA A 242 -7.11 6.48 2.84
C ALA A 242 -6.12 7.51 2.25
N ASP A 243 -6.30 8.81 2.53
CA ASP A 243 -5.37 9.87 2.07
C ASP A 243 -3.95 9.61 2.57
N LYS A 244 -3.85 9.12 3.81
CA LYS A 244 -2.60 8.84 4.47
C LYS A 244 -1.85 7.65 3.86
N VAL A 245 -2.55 6.60 3.42
CA VAL A 245 -1.98 5.45 2.70
C VAL A 245 -1.62 5.85 1.27
N GLU A 246 -2.49 6.61 0.60
CA GLU A 246 -2.23 7.13 -0.75
C GLU A 246 -0.97 8.00 -0.79
N TRP A 247 -0.78 8.88 0.21
CA TRP A 247 0.44 9.67 0.32
C TRP A 247 1.71 8.78 0.39
N VAL A 248 1.64 7.64 1.11
CA VAL A 248 2.77 6.71 1.21
C VAL A 248 3.03 6.06 -0.15
N ARG A 249 1.99 5.56 -0.82
CA ARG A 249 2.11 4.95 -2.16
C ARG A 249 2.75 5.92 -3.15
N ASN A 250 2.22 7.14 -3.25
CA ASN A 250 2.72 8.15 -4.19
C ASN A 250 4.18 8.56 -3.88
N LYS A 251 4.60 8.50 -2.60
CA LYS A 251 6.00 8.72 -2.23
C LYS A 251 6.90 7.52 -2.55
N ALA A 252 6.38 6.30 -2.38
CA ALA A 252 7.07 5.05 -2.67
C ALA A 252 7.34 4.89 -4.18
N GLU A 253 6.41 5.31 -5.05
CA GLU A 253 6.59 5.34 -6.51
C GLU A 253 7.82 6.16 -6.93
N GLY A 254 8.12 7.26 -6.21
CA GLY A 254 9.32 8.07 -6.45
C GLY A 254 10.64 7.36 -6.15
N TYR A 255 10.59 6.20 -5.48
CA TYR A 255 11.73 5.37 -5.12
C TYR A 255 11.68 3.97 -5.74
N CYS A 256 10.79 3.72 -6.71
CA CYS A 256 10.59 2.40 -7.33
C CYS A 256 10.28 1.27 -6.32
N LEU A 257 9.62 1.59 -5.21
CA LEU A 257 9.11 0.58 -4.28
C LEU A 257 7.78 0.05 -4.83
N GLU A 258 7.60 -1.27 -4.94
CA GLU A 258 6.32 -1.86 -5.32
C GLU A 258 5.24 -1.54 -4.26
N GLY A 259 4.03 -1.20 -4.71
CA GLY A 259 2.95 -0.68 -3.87
C GLY A 259 1.59 -1.27 -4.18
#